data_AF-A0A3D3TBH4-F1
#
_entry.id   AF-A0A3D3TBH4-F1
#
_cell.length_a   1.000
_cell.length_b   1.000
_cell.length_c   1.000
_cell.angle_alpha   90.00
_cell.angle_beta   90.00
_cell.angle_gamma   90.00
#
_symmetry.space_group_name_H-M   'P 1'
#
loop_
_entity.id
_entity.type
_entity.pdbx_description
1 polymer ?
#
loop_
_entity_poly.entity_id
_entity_poly.type
_entity_poly.pdbx_seq_one_letter_code
_entity_poly.pdbx_strand_id
1 'polypeptide(L)'
;MEKGERMGMAEMSREIIEERVVESYVALCKGFGLPISVVQEYRPEGEIHWLEEGALGWTVGLNTAHIPPQEGEAFLAYNVRKVLLPRLVLRTPRLVVRRVAQEDGEGLLPILSDPVGCDLDCCAPCRGEAFWELFQLFCQQETRYVLVEQAGGRVVGTLHLTPDPTRAVEAMELGYAIAPAHRRQGYAQEALEGVGALLQGKLGMELLTAGVLPENHPSARLLEKLGFSPEGVRRKAAWHEGRGQAVDLVYYTLERT
;
A
#
# COMPACT_ATOMS: atom_id res chain seq x y z
N MET A 1 38.15 30.06 25.51
CA MET A 1 37.52 29.16 26.50
C MET A 1 36.03 29.45 26.50
N GLU A 2 35.29 28.45 26.01
CA GLU A 2 33.88 28.13 26.35
C GLU A 2 32.80 29.20 26.20
N LYS A 3 32.32 29.37 24.96
CA LYS A 3 30.87 29.51 24.73
C LYS A 3 30.26 28.11 24.81
N GLY A 4 30.04 27.63 26.03
CA GLY A 4 29.31 26.39 26.28
C GLY A 4 27.83 26.62 26.00
N GLU A 5 27.34 26.00 24.94
CA GLU A 5 25.94 25.90 24.56
C GLU A 5 25.11 25.35 25.72
N ARG A 6 24.25 26.20 26.29
CA ARG A 6 23.06 25.70 27.00
C ARG A 6 21.95 25.64 25.96
N MET A 7 21.96 24.56 25.19
CA MET A 7 20.81 24.15 24.41
C MET A 7 19.66 23.88 25.39
N GLY A 8 18.49 24.47 25.16
CA GLY A 8 17.35 24.27 26.07
C GLY A 8 16.93 22.81 26.09
N MET A 9 16.50 22.26 27.24
CA MET A 9 16.01 20.87 27.35
C MET A 9 14.96 20.51 26.27
N ALA A 10 14.17 21.49 25.80
CA ALA A 10 13.19 21.31 24.74
C ALA A 10 13.82 21.17 23.33
N GLU A 11 14.88 21.91 23.04
CA GLU A 11 15.62 21.83 21.77
C GLU A 11 16.37 20.49 21.68
N MET A 12 17.03 20.11 22.78
CA MET A 12 17.73 18.82 22.88
C MET A 12 16.76 17.62 22.77
N SER A 13 15.55 17.74 23.33
CA SER A 13 14.51 16.71 23.17
C SER A 13 13.98 16.61 21.74
N ARG A 14 13.90 17.74 21.02
CA ARG A 14 13.46 17.79 19.64
C ARG A 14 14.47 17.15 18.69
N GLU A 15 15.76 17.48 18.83
CA GLU A 15 16.83 16.89 18.01
C GLU A 15 16.88 15.37 18.14
N ILE A 16 16.75 14.84 19.36
CA ILE A 16 16.72 13.39 19.62
C ILE A 16 15.52 12.72 18.92
N ILE A 17 14.36 13.38 18.87
CA ILE A 17 13.16 12.84 18.20
C ILE A 17 13.34 12.84 16.68
N GLU A 18 13.89 13.92 16.12
CA GLU A 18 14.19 14.04 14.69
C GLU A 18 15.20 12.97 14.25
N GLU A 19 16.29 12.80 15.01
CA GLU A 19 17.32 11.78 14.72
C GLU A 19 16.72 10.36 14.73
N ARG A 20 15.93 10.02 15.76
CA ARG A 20 15.28 8.70 15.86
C ARG A 20 14.30 8.42 14.72
N VAL A 21 13.56 9.44 14.27
CA VAL A 21 12.63 9.33 13.12
C VAL A 21 13.43 9.05 11.84
N VAL A 22 14.49 9.81 11.59
CA VAL A 22 15.32 9.62 10.39
C VAL A 22 15.98 8.24 10.39
N GLU A 23 16.57 7.82 11.52
CA GLU A 23 17.17 6.48 11.66
C GLU A 23 16.17 5.37 11.40
N SER A 24 14.96 5.48 11.96
CA SER A 24 13.88 4.54 11.72
C SER A 24 13.52 4.48 10.23
N TYR A 25 13.39 5.64 9.57
CA TYR A 25 13.07 5.72 8.15
C TYR A 25 14.18 5.16 7.24
N VAL A 26 15.46 5.39 7.59
CA VAL A 26 16.61 4.80 6.89
C VAL A 26 16.64 3.28 7.07
N ALA A 27 16.38 2.79 8.28
CA ALA A 27 16.32 1.35 8.56
C ALA A 27 15.18 0.67 7.77
N LEU A 28 14.04 1.34 7.67
CA LEU A 28 12.94 0.95 6.79
C LEU A 28 13.43 0.84 5.34
N CYS A 29 13.93 1.93 4.74
CA CYS A 29 14.40 1.95 3.35
C CYS A 29 15.39 0.82 3.03
N LYS A 30 16.39 0.63 3.91
CA LYS A 30 17.38 -0.46 3.79
C LYS A 30 16.74 -1.84 3.89
N GLY A 31 15.82 -2.04 4.84
CA GLY A 31 15.11 -3.29 5.04
C GLY A 31 14.26 -3.71 3.85
N PHE A 32 13.78 -2.75 3.05
CA PHE A 32 13.03 -3.02 1.82
C PHE A 32 13.92 -3.28 0.59
N GLY A 33 15.24 -3.09 0.70
CA GLY A 33 16.13 -3.16 -0.47
C GLY A 33 15.78 -2.12 -1.54
N LEU A 34 15.08 -1.04 -1.15
CA LEU A 34 14.74 0.04 -2.05
C LEU A 34 16.02 0.87 -2.28
N PRO A 35 16.30 1.28 -3.53
CA PRO A 35 17.42 2.16 -3.83
C PRO A 35 17.03 3.58 -3.41
N ILE A 36 16.83 3.80 -2.10
CA ILE A 36 16.41 5.06 -1.50
C ILE A 36 17.50 5.53 -0.56
N SER A 37 18.04 6.72 -0.85
CA SER A 37 18.88 7.48 0.08
C SER A 37 18.00 8.49 0.81
N VAL A 38 18.20 8.64 2.12
CA VAL A 38 17.46 9.60 2.93
C VAL A 38 18.41 10.73 3.30
N VAL A 39 18.01 11.97 3.00
CA VAL A 39 18.73 13.17 3.44
C VAL A 39 17.84 13.98 4.36
N GLN A 40 18.45 14.62 5.34
CA GLN A 40 17.77 15.48 6.29
C GLN A 40 18.06 16.93 5.93
N GLU A 41 17.02 17.76 5.88
CA GLU A 41 17.20 19.18 5.62
C GLU A 41 16.18 20.00 6.40
N TYR A 42 16.63 21.08 7.03
CA TYR A 42 15.72 22.02 7.68
C TYR A 42 15.30 23.08 6.66
N ARG A 43 14.04 23.04 6.21
CA ARG A 43 13.47 24.04 5.30
C ARG A 43 12.19 24.62 5.92
N PRO A 44 12.23 25.80 6.56
CA PRO A 44 11.05 26.37 7.24
C PRO A 44 9.91 26.69 6.26
N GLU A 45 10.25 26.89 4.98
CA GLU A 45 9.32 26.95 3.86
C GLU A 45 9.55 25.72 2.97
N GLY A 46 8.48 24.99 2.61
CA GLY A 46 8.58 23.85 1.70
C GLY A 46 7.59 22.73 2.00
N GLU A 47 7.76 21.60 1.32
CA GLU A 47 6.98 20.39 1.55
C GLU A 47 7.54 19.58 2.74
N ILE A 48 6.71 18.70 3.29
CA ILE A 48 7.05 17.79 4.41
C ILE A 48 8.19 16.84 4.01
N HIS A 49 8.21 16.43 2.74
CA HIS A 49 9.33 15.72 2.11
C HIS A 49 9.48 16.19 0.67
N TRP A 50 10.63 15.92 0.08
CA TRP A 50 10.84 16.07 -1.36
C TRP A 50 11.52 14.83 -1.94
N LEU A 51 11.38 14.63 -3.24
CA LEU A 51 11.84 13.45 -3.96
C LEU A 51 12.66 13.85 -5.16
N GLU A 52 13.81 13.24 -5.32
CA GLU A 52 14.68 13.39 -6.50
C GLU A 52 15.06 12.01 -7.03
N GLU A 53 14.92 11.80 -8.34
CA GLU A 53 15.36 10.57 -8.99
C GLU A 53 16.76 10.78 -9.57
N GLY A 54 17.69 9.92 -9.17
CA GLY A 54 19.08 9.92 -9.63
C GLY A 54 19.48 8.58 -10.24
N ALA A 55 20.70 8.52 -10.80
CA ALA A 55 21.20 7.35 -11.51
C ALA A 55 21.32 6.07 -10.65
N LEU A 56 21.41 6.22 -9.32
CA LEU A 56 21.55 5.11 -8.36
C LEU A 56 20.26 4.82 -7.58
N GLY A 57 19.17 5.53 -7.87
CA GLY A 57 17.92 5.42 -7.13
C GLY A 57 17.30 6.76 -6.76
N TRP A 58 16.43 6.75 -5.76
CA TRP A 58 15.72 7.92 -5.27
C TRP A 58 16.44 8.55 -4.08
N THR A 59 16.44 9.86 -4.00
CA THR A 59 16.76 10.61 -2.80
C THR A 59 15.47 11.15 -2.20
N VAL A 60 15.26 10.90 -0.91
CA VAL A 60 14.14 11.40 -0.12
C VAL A 60 14.70 12.43 0.85
N GLY A 61 14.32 13.68 0.67
CA GLY A 61 14.59 14.71 1.67
C GLY A 61 13.48 14.77 2.69
N LEU A 62 13.80 14.51 3.96
CA LEU A 62 12.88 14.72 5.08
C LEU A 62 13.05 16.13 5.61
N ASN A 63 11.98 16.93 5.53
CA ASN A 63 12.01 18.31 6.02
C ASN A 63 11.74 18.37 7.52
N THR A 64 12.77 18.64 8.31
CA THR A 64 12.64 18.60 9.78
C THR A 64 11.93 19.79 10.39
N ALA A 65 11.72 20.85 9.62
CA ALA A 65 10.86 21.95 10.06
C ALA A 65 9.41 21.49 10.30
N HIS A 66 8.98 20.40 9.66
CA HIS A 66 7.62 19.87 9.73
C HIS A 66 7.49 18.56 10.53
N ILE A 67 8.57 18.06 11.17
CA ILE A 67 8.48 16.91 12.07
C ILE A 67 7.85 17.40 13.39
N PRO A 68 6.63 16.99 13.75
CA PRO A 68 6.01 17.46 14.98
C PRO A 68 6.75 16.83 16.18
N PRO A 69 7.13 17.61 17.21
CA PRO A 69 7.86 17.10 18.37
C PRO A 69 7.15 15.99 19.16
N GLN A 70 5.84 15.78 18.94
CA GLN A 70 5.02 14.77 19.62
C GLN A 70 4.46 13.69 18.68
N GLU A 71 4.75 13.76 17.37
CA GLU A 71 4.10 12.90 16.34
C GLU A 71 5.10 12.31 15.33
N GLY A 72 6.30 11.93 15.78
CA GLY A 72 7.31 11.29 14.91
C GLY A 72 6.79 10.03 14.21
N GLU A 73 5.89 9.27 14.86
CA GLU A 73 5.26 8.08 14.27
C GLU A 73 4.26 8.44 13.16
N ALA A 74 3.45 9.49 13.34
CA ALA A 74 2.52 9.94 12.30
C ALA A 74 3.28 10.50 11.09
N PHE A 75 4.39 11.21 11.32
CA PHE A 75 5.29 11.65 10.25
C PHE A 75 5.89 10.45 9.50
N LEU A 76 6.36 9.43 10.21
CA LEU A 76 6.87 8.20 9.61
C LEU A 76 5.80 7.48 8.79
N ALA A 77 4.61 7.28 9.35
CA ALA A 77 3.48 6.66 8.68
C ALA A 77 3.08 7.43 7.40
N TYR A 78 3.04 8.76 7.46
CA TYR A 78 2.78 9.60 6.31
C TYR A 78 3.82 9.40 5.20
N ASN A 79 5.12 9.44 5.54
CA ASN A 79 6.20 9.25 4.57
C ASN A 79 6.22 7.83 4.00
N VAL A 80 5.98 6.81 4.83
CA VAL A 80 5.78 5.43 4.36
C VAL A 80 4.71 5.38 3.26
N ARG A 81 3.55 5.99 3.51
CA ARG A 81 2.42 5.99 2.58
C ARG A 81 2.72 6.76 1.28
N LYS A 82 3.43 7.88 1.38
CA LYS A 82 3.68 8.79 0.25
C LYS A 82 4.95 8.52 -0.53
N VAL A 83 5.90 7.79 0.05
CA VAL A 83 7.21 7.61 -0.54
C VAL A 83 7.54 6.14 -0.74
N LEU A 84 7.40 5.31 0.30
CA LEU A 84 7.82 3.91 0.26
C LEU A 84 6.79 3.03 -0.46
N LEU A 85 5.52 3.08 -0.06
CA LEU A 85 4.47 2.28 -0.70
C LEU A 85 4.39 2.53 -2.23
N PRO A 86 4.47 3.77 -2.74
CA PRO A 86 4.42 4.01 -4.18
C PRO A 86 5.59 3.45 -4.99
N ARG A 87 6.67 3.08 -4.30
CA ARG A 87 7.91 2.53 -4.87
C ARG A 87 8.13 1.07 -4.48
N LEU A 88 7.16 0.46 -3.81
CA LEU A 88 7.28 -0.90 -3.34
C LEU A 88 7.54 -1.87 -4.50
N VAL A 89 8.63 -2.63 -4.38
CA VAL A 89 8.92 -3.81 -5.19
C VAL A 89 9.16 -4.96 -4.24
N LEU A 90 8.16 -5.82 -4.09
CA LEU A 90 8.25 -7.01 -3.24
C LEU A 90 8.47 -8.25 -4.12
N ARG A 91 9.51 -9.03 -3.80
CA ARG A 91 9.76 -10.32 -4.43
C ARG A 91 9.36 -11.43 -3.47
N THR A 92 8.53 -12.34 -3.94
CA THR A 92 8.15 -13.59 -3.26
C THR A 92 8.78 -14.76 -4.01
N PRO A 93 8.57 -16.03 -3.64
CA PRO A 93 9.12 -17.16 -4.39
C PRO A 93 8.74 -17.21 -5.87
N ARG A 94 7.53 -16.78 -6.24
CA ARG A 94 7.01 -16.85 -7.61
C ARG A 94 6.60 -15.49 -8.19
N LEU A 95 6.42 -14.46 -7.38
CA LEU A 95 5.88 -13.16 -7.81
C LEU A 95 6.86 -12.01 -7.62
N VAL A 96 6.69 -11.00 -8.47
CA VAL A 96 7.10 -9.62 -8.21
C VAL A 96 5.84 -8.79 -8.08
N VAL A 97 5.63 -8.20 -6.90
CA VAL A 97 4.59 -7.20 -6.65
C VAL A 97 5.23 -5.84 -6.84
N ARG A 98 4.75 -5.07 -7.82
CA ARG A 98 5.25 -3.72 -8.13
C ARG A 98 4.14 -2.84 -8.63
N ARG A 99 4.34 -1.52 -8.59
CA ARG A 99 3.37 -0.54 -9.10
C ARG A 99 3.00 -0.85 -10.56
N VAL A 100 1.74 -0.57 -10.92
CA VAL A 100 1.26 -0.63 -12.30
C VAL A 100 2.07 0.33 -13.16
N ALA A 101 2.54 -0.16 -14.31
CA ALA A 101 3.26 0.60 -15.33
C ALA A 101 2.46 0.60 -16.64
N GLN A 102 2.81 1.49 -17.58
CA GLN A 102 2.10 1.64 -18.84
C GLN A 102 2.13 0.38 -19.71
N GLU A 103 3.16 -0.46 -19.53
CA GLU A 103 3.33 -1.71 -20.27
C GLU A 103 2.44 -2.84 -19.76
N ASP A 104 1.78 -2.69 -18.60
CA ASP A 104 0.96 -3.73 -17.98
C ASP A 104 -0.45 -3.82 -18.57
N GLY A 105 -0.84 -2.88 -19.45
CA GLY A 105 -2.21 -2.76 -19.96
C GLY A 105 -2.76 -4.07 -20.52
N GLU A 106 -2.03 -4.73 -21.42
CA GLU A 106 -2.47 -6.01 -22.00
C GLU A 106 -2.61 -7.11 -20.94
N GLY A 107 -1.75 -7.12 -19.93
CA GLY A 107 -1.80 -8.09 -18.83
C GLY A 107 -2.96 -7.88 -17.87
N LEU A 108 -3.47 -6.64 -17.77
CA LEU A 108 -4.62 -6.28 -16.95
C LEU A 108 -5.97 -6.52 -17.63
N LEU A 109 -6.00 -6.55 -18.97
CA LEU A 109 -7.24 -6.74 -19.73
C LEU A 109 -8.03 -8.01 -19.31
N PRO A 110 -7.41 -9.20 -19.14
CA PRO A 110 -8.14 -10.39 -18.69
C PRO A 110 -8.72 -10.28 -17.28
N ILE A 111 -8.22 -9.35 -16.45
CA ILE A 111 -8.68 -9.13 -15.09
C ILE A 111 -9.86 -8.15 -15.09
N LEU A 112 -9.68 -7.00 -15.74
CA LEU A 112 -10.67 -5.90 -15.73
C LEU A 112 -11.84 -6.11 -16.70
N SER A 113 -11.78 -7.15 -17.54
CA SER A 113 -12.86 -7.53 -18.45
C SER A 113 -13.55 -8.84 -18.07
N ASP A 114 -13.15 -9.48 -16.96
CA ASP A 114 -13.75 -10.72 -16.49
C ASP A 114 -15.12 -10.48 -15.82
N PRO A 115 -16.22 -11.02 -16.37
CA PRO A 115 -17.56 -10.80 -15.82
C PRO A 115 -17.71 -11.21 -14.36
N VAL A 116 -17.09 -12.32 -13.96
CA VAL A 116 -17.21 -12.85 -12.60
C VAL A 116 -16.39 -12.01 -11.63
N GLY A 117 -15.14 -11.72 -11.98
CA GLY A 117 -14.23 -10.92 -11.17
C GLY A 117 -14.75 -9.50 -10.95
N CYS A 118 -15.19 -8.83 -12.02
CA CYS A 118 -15.71 -7.46 -11.92
C CYS A 118 -16.99 -7.39 -11.09
N ASP A 119 -17.93 -8.32 -11.26
CA ASP A 119 -19.14 -8.36 -10.41
C ASP A 119 -18.75 -8.54 -8.92
N LEU A 120 -17.83 -9.45 -8.62
CA LEU A 120 -17.35 -9.65 -7.24
C LEU A 120 -16.49 -8.48 -6.69
N ASP A 121 -16.11 -7.51 -7.54
CA ASP A 121 -15.38 -6.28 -7.21
C ASP A 121 -16.28 -5.03 -7.33
N CYS A 122 -17.61 -5.21 -7.29
CA CYS A 122 -18.60 -4.14 -7.41
C CYS A 122 -18.52 -3.31 -8.72
N CYS A 123 -17.88 -3.85 -9.76
CA CYS A 123 -17.57 -3.14 -10.99
C CYS A 123 -18.29 -3.77 -12.20
N ALA A 124 -18.43 -2.99 -13.28
CA ALA A 124 -18.84 -3.52 -14.58
C ALA A 124 -17.60 -3.98 -15.36
N PRO A 125 -17.67 -5.07 -16.15
CA PRO A 125 -16.55 -5.51 -16.98
C PRO A 125 -16.17 -4.44 -18.01
N CYS A 126 -14.94 -3.97 -17.96
CA CYS A 126 -14.44 -2.92 -18.84
C CYS A 126 -13.84 -3.51 -20.12
N ARG A 127 -14.18 -2.93 -21.27
CA ARG A 127 -13.62 -3.28 -22.59
C ARG A 127 -13.47 -2.03 -23.45
N GLY A 128 -12.65 -2.10 -24.49
CA GLY A 128 -12.46 -0.99 -25.42
C GLY A 128 -11.94 0.26 -24.73
N GLU A 129 -12.54 1.41 -25.01
CA GLU A 129 -12.14 2.71 -24.45
C GLU A 129 -12.25 2.75 -22.92
N ALA A 130 -13.37 2.29 -22.34
CA ALA A 130 -13.59 2.28 -20.89
C ALA A 130 -12.52 1.45 -20.13
N PHE A 131 -11.98 0.41 -20.76
CA PHE A 131 -10.86 -0.34 -20.20
C PHE A 131 -9.60 0.52 -20.12
N TRP A 132 -9.25 1.23 -21.20
CA TRP A 132 -8.05 2.06 -21.24
C TRP A 132 -8.15 3.25 -20.29
N GLU A 133 -9.33 3.85 -20.13
CA GLU A 133 -9.57 4.91 -19.14
C GLU A 133 -9.32 4.41 -17.71
N LEU A 134 -9.90 3.26 -17.34
CA LEU A 134 -9.67 2.64 -16.04
C LEU A 134 -8.20 2.25 -15.83
N PHE A 135 -7.54 1.72 -16.86
CA PHE A 135 -6.12 1.42 -16.82
C PHE A 135 -5.26 2.67 -16.58
N GLN A 136 -5.56 3.79 -17.25
CA GLN A 136 -4.85 5.04 -17.01
C GLN A 136 -5.07 5.56 -15.59
N LEU A 137 -6.27 5.40 -15.03
CA LEU A 137 -6.51 5.69 -13.60
C LEU A 137 -5.65 4.81 -12.69
N PHE A 138 -5.50 3.52 -13.03
CA PHE A 138 -4.64 2.60 -12.27
C PHE A 138 -3.16 3.01 -12.31
N CYS A 139 -2.65 3.47 -13.45
CA CYS A 139 -1.29 4.00 -13.58
C CYS A 139 -1.06 5.23 -12.67
N GLN A 140 -2.09 6.06 -12.47
CA GLN A 140 -2.03 7.26 -11.63
C GLN A 140 -2.10 6.94 -10.14
N GLN A 141 -2.65 5.79 -9.75
CA GLN A 141 -2.78 5.40 -8.35
C GLN A 141 -1.45 4.89 -7.78
N GLU A 142 -0.95 5.60 -6.77
CA GLU A 142 0.37 5.35 -6.18
C GLU A 142 0.47 3.96 -5.53
N THR A 143 -0.60 3.47 -4.93
CA THR A 143 -0.65 2.22 -4.16
C THR A 143 -1.42 1.12 -4.87
N ARG A 144 -1.39 1.14 -6.22
CA ARG A 144 -1.92 0.05 -7.05
C ARG A 144 -0.79 -0.73 -7.71
N TYR A 145 -0.84 -2.04 -7.53
CA TYR A 145 0.21 -2.96 -7.89
C TYR A 145 -0.29 -4.04 -8.85
N VAL A 146 0.62 -4.50 -9.71
CA VAL A 146 0.48 -5.75 -10.46
C VAL A 146 1.23 -6.87 -9.75
N LEU A 147 0.70 -8.08 -9.90
CA LEU A 147 1.35 -9.32 -9.49
C LEU A 147 1.94 -9.94 -10.76
N VAL A 148 3.27 -9.94 -10.89
CA VAL A 148 3.97 -10.47 -12.07
C VAL A 148 4.62 -11.79 -11.73
N GLU A 149 4.29 -12.85 -12.46
CA GLU A 149 4.94 -14.15 -12.31
C GLU A 149 6.40 -14.10 -12.79
N GLN A 150 7.35 -14.47 -11.93
CA GLN A 150 8.77 -14.41 -12.22
C GLN A 150 9.21 -15.33 -13.37
N ALA A 151 8.64 -16.53 -13.45
CA ALA A 151 9.03 -17.52 -14.46
C ALA A 151 8.62 -17.12 -15.89
N GLY A 152 7.56 -16.34 -16.04
CA GLY A 152 6.97 -16.02 -17.34
C GLY A 152 6.83 -14.53 -17.66
N GLY A 153 7.10 -13.65 -16.71
CA GLY A 153 6.92 -12.20 -16.86
C GLY A 153 5.46 -11.76 -17.05
N ARG A 154 4.49 -12.64 -16.78
CA ARG A 154 3.07 -12.38 -17.02
C ARG A 154 2.41 -11.73 -15.81
N VAL A 155 1.53 -10.78 -16.06
CA VAL A 155 0.61 -10.25 -15.03
C VAL A 155 -0.42 -11.34 -14.70
N VAL A 156 -0.46 -11.78 -13.45
CA VAL A 156 -1.40 -12.80 -12.96
C VAL A 156 -2.50 -12.22 -12.07
N GLY A 157 -2.34 -10.97 -11.63
CA GLY A 157 -3.32 -10.31 -10.77
C GLY A 157 -2.97 -8.86 -10.46
N THR A 158 -3.81 -8.24 -9.64
CA THR A 158 -3.63 -6.91 -9.08
C THR A 158 -3.78 -6.95 -7.56
N LEU A 159 -3.16 -5.98 -6.90
CA LEU A 159 -3.34 -5.69 -5.48
C LEU A 159 -3.37 -4.18 -5.33
N HIS A 160 -4.20 -3.66 -4.44
CA HIS A 160 -4.17 -2.25 -4.07
C HIS A 160 -4.27 -2.09 -2.56
N LEU A 161 -3.67 -1.00 -2.09
CA LEU A 161 -3.67 -0.60 -0.69
C LEU A 161 -4.33 0.77 -0.58
N THR A 162 -5.34 0.88 0.27
CA THR A 162 -6.04 2.14 0.51
C THR A 162 -6.02 2.45 2.01
N PRO A 163 -5.56 3.63 2.45
CA PRO A 163 -5.66 4.00 3.86
C PRO A 163 -7.10 3.90 4.34
N ASP A 164 -7.33 3.34 5.53
CA ASP A 164 -8.65 3.29 6.16
C ASP A 164 -8.74 4.36 7.26
N PRO A 165 -9.18 5.60 6.94
CA PRO A 165 -9.23 6.69 7.91
C PRO A 165 -10.38 6.54 8.93
N THR A 166 -11.19 5.49 8.82
CA THR A 166 -12.29 5.23 9.76
C THR A 166 -11.80 4.58 11.06
N ARG A 167 -10.52 4.22 11.12
CA ARG A 167 -9.88 3.55 12.26
C ARG A 167 -9.11 4.56 13.10
N ALA A 168 -9.06 4.27 14.40
CA ALA A 168 -8.29 5.06 15.37
C ALA A 168 -6.79 4.70 15.41
N VAL A 169 -6.37 3.75 14.57
CA VAL A 169 -4.98 3.26 14.45
C VAL A 169 -4.56 3.29 12.99
N GLU A 170 -3.27 3.11 12.74
CA GLU A 170 -2.73 2.98 11.39
C GLU A 170 -3.30 1.73 10.69
N ALA A 171 -4.23 1.98 9.76
CA ALA A 171 -4.99 0.94 9.09
C ALA A 171 -4.94 1.08 7.57
N MET A 172 -4.90 -0.08 6.90
CA MET A 172 -4.85 -0.18 5.44
C MET A 172 -5.86 -1.22 4.95
N GLU A 173 -6.73 -0.83 4.05
CA GLU A 173 -7.60 -1.74 3.32
C GLU A 173 -6.85 -2.37 2.14
N LEU A 174 -6.98 -3.69 2.02
CA LEU A 174 -6.44 -4.52 0.95
C LEU A 174 -7.55 -4.89 -0.03
N GLY A 175 -7.29 -4.70 -1.32
CA GLY A 175 -8.10 -5.30 -2.38
C GLY A 175 -7.23 -5.98 -3.42
N TYR A 176 -7.74 -7.06 -4.02
CA TYR A 176 -6.97 -7.87 -4.94
C TYR A 176 -7.86 -8.59 -5.96
N ALA A 177 -7.34 -8.79 -7.17
CA ALA A 177 -8.02 -9.54 -8.22
C ALA A 177 -7.02 -10.46 -8.94
N ILE A 178 -7.42 -11.69 -9.24
CA ILE A 178 -6.59 -12.65 -9.98
C ILE A 178 -7.23 -12.93 -11.32
N ALA A 179 -6.40 -12.90 -12.37
CA ALA A 179 -6.80 -13.22 -13.73
C ALA A 179 -7.46 -14.61 -13.78
N PRO A 180 -8.56 -14.80 -14.53
CA PRO A 180 -9.31 -16.06 -14.54
C PRO A 180 -8.43 -17.31 -14.73
N ALA A 181 -7.46 -17.25 -15.65
CA ALA A 181 -6.54 -18.34 -15.97
C ALA A 181 -5.56 -18.70 -14.84
N HIS A 182 -5.39 -17.82 -13.84
CA HIS A 182 -4.42 -17.93 -12.76
C HIS A 182 -5.05 -18.14 -11.38
N ARG A 183 -6.38 -18.27 -11.31
CA ARG A 183 -7.10 -18.54 -10.07
C ARG A 183 -6.74 -19.92 -9.50
N ARG A 184 -6.85 -20.06 -8.18
CA ARG A 184 -6.64 -21.32 -7.44
C ARG A 184 -5.23 -21.92 -7.53
N GLN A 185 -4.24 -21.15 -8.00
CA GLN A 185 -2.82 -21.53 -8.06
C GLN A 185 -2.00 -20.95 -6.90
N GLY A 186 -2.66 -20.29 -5.94
CA GLY A 186 -2.04 -19.73 -4.73
C GLY A 186 -1.41 -18.34 -4.89
N TYR A 187 -1.51 -17.68 -6.04
CA TYR A 187 -0.89 -16.36 -6.24
C TYR A 187 -1.47 -15.28 -5.32
N ALA A 188 -2.79 -15.23 -5.12
CA ALA A 188 -3.39 -14.27 -4.18
C ALA A 188 -2.87 -14.50 -2.75
N GLN A 189 -2.80 -15.76 -2.31
CA GLN A 189 -2.30 -16.11 -0.99
C GLN A 189 -0.86 -15.64 -0.82
N GLU A 190 0.02 -16.00 -1.76
CA GLU A 190 1.44 -15.61 -1.70
C GLU A 190 1.65 -14.10 -1.71
N ALA A 191 0.89 -13.37 -2.53
CA ALA A 191 0.95 -11.91 -2.58
C ALA A 191 0.49 -11.28 -1.26
N LEU A 192 -0.63 -11.74 -0.70
CA LEU A 192 -1.18 -11.21 0.54
C LEU A 192 -0.32 -11.56 1.77
N GLU A 193 0.26 -12.76 1.83
CA GLU A 193 1.23 -13.12 2.88
C GLU A 193 2.45 -12.21 2.82
N GLY A 194 3.01 -12.01 1.61
CA GLY A 194 4.17 -11.16 1.42
C GLY A 194 3.89 -9.70 1.78
N VAL A 195 2.79 -9.13 1.28
CA VAL A 195 2.41 -7.73 1.54
C VAL A 195 1.95 -7.56 3.00
N GLY A 196 1.21 -8.50 3.57
CA GLY A 196 0.77 -8.45 4.97
C GLY A 196 1.94 -8.47 5.95
N ALA A 197 2.87 -9.41 5.78
CA ALA A 197 4.10 -9.47 6.59
C ALA A 197 4.93 -8.19 6.47
N LEU A 198 4.94 -7.59 5.27
CA LEU A 198 5.60 -6.32 5.03
C LEU A 198 4.93 -5.17 5.79
N LEU A 199 3.62 -5.03 5.66
CA LEU A 199 2.85 -3.94 6.24
C LEU A 199 2.87 -4.00 7.77
N GLN A 200 2.61 -5.16 8.35
CA GLN A 200 2.57 -5.32 9.80
C GLN A 200 3.98 -5.35 10.42
N GLY A 201 4.90 -6.11 9.81
CA GLY A 201 6.23 -6.32 10.38
C GLY A 201 7.18 -5.15 10.16
N LYS A 202 7.31 -4.67 8.91
CA LYS A 202 8.25 -3.58 8.59
C LYS A 202 7.60 -2.22 8.72
N LEU A 203 6.36 -2.04 8.25
CA LEU A 203 5.72 -0.71 8.26
C LEU A 203 4.90 -0.41 9.52
N GLY A 204 4.82 -1.38 10.45
CA GLY A 204 4.13 -1.19 11.71
C GLY A 204 2.64 -0.92 11.58
N MET A 205 2.00 -1.31 10.47
CA MET A 205 0.55 -1.19 10.32
C MET A 205 -0.14 -2.05 11.38
N GLU A 206 -0.96 -1.41 12.20
CA GLU A 206 -1.65 -2.06 13.32
C GLU A 206 -2.82 -2.92 12.83
N LEU A 207 -3.48 -2.49 11.76
CA LEU A 207 -4.68 -3.14 11.25
C LEU A 207 -4.69 -3.24 9.73
N LEU A 208 -4.95 -4.43 9.21
CA LEU A 208 -5.28 -4.63 7.81
C LEU A 208 -6.77 -4.96 7.69
N THR A 209 -7.45 -4.34 6.74
CA THR A 209 -8.89 -4.55 6.51
C THR A 209 -9.14 -5.03 5.09
N ALA A 210 -10.28 -5.69 4.86
CA ALA A 210 -10.75 -6.03 3.51
C ALA A 210 -12.28 -6.11 3.48
N GLY A 211 -12.92 -5.29 2.65
CA GLY A 211 -14.35 -5.39 2.35
C GLY A 211 -14.64 -6.49 1.33
N VAL A 212 -15.61 -7.37 1.63
CA VAL A 212 -15.96 -8.51 0.79
C VAL A 212 -17.46 -8.59 0.59
N LEU A 213 -17.91 -8.73 -0.66
CA LEU A 213 -19.31 -9.07 -0.95
C LEU A 213 -19.68 -10.40 -0.28
N PRO A 214 -20.85 -10.53 0.39
CA PRO A 214 -21.25 -11.77 1.09
C PRO A 214 -21.18 -13.04 0.22
N GLU A 215 -21.46 -12.93 -1.07
CA GLU A 215 -21.38 -14.00 -2.06
C GLU A 215 -19.96 -14.35 -2.54
N ASN A 216 -18.95 -13.51 -2.25
CA ASN A 216 -17.55 -13.73 -2.63
C ASN A 216 -16.85 -14.70 -1.65
N HIS A 217 -17.39 -15.92 -1.57
CA HIS A 217 -16.87 -17.00 -0.73
C HIS A 217 -15.39 -17.34 -0.99
N PRO A 218 -14.85 -17.27 -2.23
CA PRO A 218 -13.42 -17.49 -2.45
C PRO A 218 -12.53 -16.48 -1.74
N SER A 219 -12.88 -15.19 -1.75
CA SER A 219 -12.14 -14.14 -1.06
C SER A 219 -12.22 -14.31 0.46
N ALA A 220 -13.44 -14.51 0.99
CA ALA A 220 -13.68 -14.74 2.41
C ALA A 220 -12.83 -15.90 2.96
N ARG A 221 -12.85 -17.06 2.29
CA ARG A 221 -12.06 -18.24 2.71
C ARG A 221 -10.55 -18.00 2.63
N LEU A 222 -10.09 -17.21 1.67
CA LEU A 222 -8.68 -16.87 1.57
C LEU A 222 -8.26 -15.98 2.73
N LEU A 223 -9.04 -14.94 3.04
CA LEU A 223 -8.79 -14.04 4.16
C LEU A 223 -8.77 -14.80 5.50
N GLU A 224 -9.75 -15.66 5.74
CA GLU A 224 -9.79 -16.52 6.95
C GLU A 224 -8.57 -17.43 7.06
N LYS A 225 -8.13 -18.03 5.94
CA LYS A 225 -6.91 -18.84 5.91
C LYS A 225 -5.64 -18.03 6.25
N LEU A 226 -5.63 -16.74 5.90
CA LEU A 226 -4.55 -15.80 6.20
C LEU A 226 -4.63 -15.21 7.61
N GLY A 227 -5.60 -15.65 8.43
CA GLY A 227 -5.76 -15.21 9.82
C GLY A 227 -6.66 -13.99 9.98
N PHE A 228 -7.25 -13.46 8.90
CA PHE A 228 -8.25 -12.41 9.04
C PHE A 228 -9.51 -12.96 9.71
N SER A 229 -10.12 -12.16 10.56
CA SER A 229 -11.37 -12.47 11.23
C SER A 229 -12.50 -11.55 10.72
N PRO A 230 -13.73 -12.05 10.56
CA PRO A 230 -14.85 -11.19 10.21
C PRO A 230 -15.17 -10.23 11.38
N GLU A 231 -15.17 -8.94 11.10
CA GLU A 231 -15.52 -7.90 12.08
C GLU A 231 -17.03 -7.65 12.10
N GLY A 232 -17.67 -7.63 10.92
CA GLY A 232 -19.10 -7.37 10.79
C GLY A 232 -19.53 -6.96 9.39
N VAL A 233 -20.82 -6.66 9.26
CA VAL A 233 -21.42 -6.21 7.99
C VAL A 233 -21.63 -4.70 8.02
N ARG A 234 -21.01 -4.00 7.08
CA ARG A 234 -21.29 -2.59 6.82
C ARG A 234 -22.39 -2.50 5.77
N ARG A 235 -23.55 -1.97 6.18
CA ARG A 235 -24.74 -1.82 5.32
C ARG A 235 -24.50 -0.73 4.26
N LYS A 236 -24.84 -0.99 3.00
CA LYS A 236 -24.69 -0.04 1.88
C LYS A 236 -23.28 0.58 1.81
N ALA A 237 -22.26 -0.26 1.99
CA ALA A 237 -20.87 0.17 2.10
C ALA A 237 -20.25 0.60 0.77
N ALA A 238 -20.70 0.01 -0.33
CA ALA A 238 -20.21 0.32 -1.67
C ALA A 238 -21.37 0.49 -2.66
N TRP A 239 -21.11 1.23 -3.73
CA TRP A 239 -21.96 1.27 -4.91
C TRP A 239 -21.49 0.22 -5.90
N HIS A 240 -22.39 -0.65 -6.36
CA HIS A 240 -22.07 -1.70 -7.30
C HIS A 240 -22.45 -1.26 -8.72
N GLU A 241 -21.46 -0.82 -9.50
CA GLU A 241 -21.66 -0.28 -10.84
C GLU A 241 -22.34 -1.28 -11.77
N GLY A 242 -21.90 -2.55 -11.75
CA GLY A 242 -22.49 -3.61 -12.59
C GLY A 242 -23.97 -3.94 -12.27
N ARG A 243 -24.46 -3.60 -11.08
CA ARG A 243 -25.83 -3.89 -10.61
C ARG A 243 -26.69 -2.62 -10.42
N GLY A 244 -26.09 -1.44 -10.46
CA GLY A 244 -26.77 -0.15 -10.29
C GLY A 244 -27.40 0.06 -8.90
N GLN A 245 -26.79 -0.49 -7.85
CA GLN A 245 -27.33 -0.41 -6.48
C GLN A 245 -26.24 -0.35 -5.41
N ALA A 246 -26.60 0.19 -4.24
CA ALA A 246 -25.76 0.07 -3.05
C ALA A 246 -25.79 -1.36 -2.49
N VAL A 247 -24.65 -1.87 -2.05
CA VAL A 247 -24.47 -3.24 -1.55
C VAL A 247 -23.85 -3.25 -0.16
N ASP A 248 -24.14 -4.30 0.60
CA ASP A 248 -23.53 -4.56 1.90
C ASP A 248 -22.17 -5.25 1.71
N LEU A 249 -21.20 -4.93 2.57
CA LEU A 249 -19.90 -5.62 2.59
C LEU A 249 -19.65 -6.23 3.97
N VAL A 250 -19.13 -7.47 3.98
CA VAL A 250 -18.54 -8.09 5.17
C VAL A 250 -17.11 -7.61 5.26
N TYR A 251 -16.75 -6.95 6.35
CA TYR A 251 -15.38 -6.51 6.61
C TYR A 251 -14.63 -7.58 7.38
N TYR A 252 -13.44 -7.90 6.90
CA TYR A 252 -12.47 -8.77 7.53
C TYR A 252 -11.30 -7.93 8.05
N THR A 253 -10.74 -8.30 9.20
CA THR A 253 -9.62 -7.61 9.82
C THR A 253 -8.50 -8.56 10.22
N LEU A 254 -7.26 -8.09 10.13
CA LEU A 254 -6.08 -8.74 10.66
C LEU A 254 -5.31 -7.73 11.51
N GLU A 255 -5.28 -7.99 12.82
CA GLU A 255 -4.51 -7.21 13.78
C GLU A 255 -3.04 -7.62 13.76
N ARG A 256 -2.15 -6.66 14.03
CA ARG A 256 -0.73 -6.93 14.20
C ARG A 256 -0.50 -7.71 15.50
N THR A 257 0.18 -8.85 15.40
CA THR A 257 0.55 -9.71 16.53
C THR A 257 1.89 -9.34 17.15
#